data_AF-A0A1Y1V6U9-F1
#
_entry.id   AF-A0A1Y1V6U9-F1
#
_cell.length_a   1.000
_cell.length_b   1.000
_cell.length_c   1.000
_cell.angle_alpha   90.00
_cell.angle_beta   90.00
_cell.angle_gamma   90.00
#
_symmetry.space_group_name_H-M   'P 1'
#
loop_
_entity.id
_entity.type
_entity.pdbx_description
1 polymer ?
#
loop_
_entity_poly.entity_id
_entity_poly.type
_entity_poly.pdbx_seq_one_letter_code
_entity_poly.pdbx_strand_id
1 'polypeptide(L)'
;MGSVIVKRSKIASYASGLLFGAGWWLILDIIIYFNNIGKSKDKDPNEAITFITFLPGIIGTIGFFLVNFLPRNALNINEETGISAGKSLYIIIAFAVTFAGIISGFWVLFSKYTGESYCKYGVFMVMQSLCIFLSTFVFRFGRPLAAESSSF
;
A
#
# COMPACT_ATOMS: atom_id res chain seq x y z
N MET A 1 -2.49 -7.51 31.24
CA MET A 1 -1.63 -7.34 30.04
C MET A 1 -2.37 -7.58 28.71
N GLY A 2 -3.20 -8.63 28.60
CA GLY A 2 -3.93 -8.94 27.36
C GLY A 2 -4.90 -7.86 26.83
N SER A 3 -5.58 -7.11 27.70
CA SER A 3 -6.53 -6.05 27.28
C SER A 3 -5.87 -4.89 26.52
N VAL A 4 -4.64 -4.52 26.91
CA VAL A 4 -3.86 -3.46 26.26
C VAL A 4 -3.41 -3.89 24.85
N ILE A 5 -3.04 -5.17 24.70
CA ILE A 5 -2.59 -5.78 23.46
C ILE A 5 -3.74 -5.80 22.43
N VAL A 6 -4.94 -6.22 22.85
CA VAL A 6 -6.15 -6.23 22.00
C VAL A 6 -6.55 -4.81 21.58
N LYS A 7 -6.51 -3.85 22.52
CA LYS A 7 -6.84 -2.44 22.20
C LYS A 7 -5.89 -1.85 21.16
N ARG A 8 -4.59 -2.10 21.28
CA ARG A 8 -3.57 -1.66 20.30
C ARG A 8 -3.80 -2.28 18.92
N SER A 9 -4.13 -3.58 18.86
CA SER A 9 -4.43 -4.24 17.59
C SER A 9 -5.65 -3.66 16.90
N LYS A 10 -6.73 -3.36 17.64
CA LYS A 10 -7.93 -2.73 17.08
C LYS A 10 -7.62 -1.35 16.49
N ILE A 11 -6.90 -0.52 17.25
CA ILE A 11 -6.51 0.82 16.81
C ILE A 11 -5.64 0.74 15.54
N ALA A 12 -4.67 -0.17 15.50
CA ALA A 12 -3.80 -0.35 14.34
C ALA A 12 -4.59 -0.81 13.10
N SER A 13 -5.55 -1.72 13.25
CA SER A 13 -6.42 -2.14 12.15
C SER A 13 -7.31 -1.01 11.62
N TYR A 14 -7.86 -0.17 12.50
CA TYR A 14 -8.63 1.00 12.07
C TYR A 14 -7.73 2.03 11.37
N ALA A 15 -6.54 2.31 11.93
CA ALA A 15 -5.58 3.23 11.34
C ALA A 15 -5.11 2.76 9.96
N SER A 16 -4.84 1.45 9.79
CA SER A 16 -4.45 0.93 8.47
C SER A 16 -5.59 1.02 7.46
N GLY A 17 -6.83 0.71 7.87
CA GLY A 17 -8.00 0.84 7.02
C GLY A 17 -8.21 2.29 6.55
N LEU A 18 -8.06 3.25 7.46
CA LEU A 18 -8.13 4.69 7.14
C LEU A 18 -7.02 5.11 6.18
N LEU A 19 -5.77 4.68 6.40
CA LEU A 19 -4.65 4.99 5.50
C LEU A 19 -4.84 4.38 4.10
N PHE A 20 -5.32 3.14 4.03
CA PHE A 20 -5.58 2.46 2.76
C PHE A 20 -6.71 3.16 1.99
N GLY A 21 -7.82 3.46 2.69
CA GLY A 21 -8.94 4.21 2.14
C GLY A 21 -8.51 5.60 1.68
N ALA A 22 -7.73 6.32 2.48
CA ALA A 22 -7.19 7.64 2.14
C ALA A 22 -6.30 7.59 0.90
N GLY A 23 -5.47 6.56 0.73
CA GLY A 23 -4.65 6.38 -0.47
C GLY A 23 -5.50 6.33 -1.75
N TRP A 24 -6.53 5.49 -1.78
CA TRP A 24 -7.45 5.42 -2.92
C TRP A 24 -8.37 6.64 -3.03
N TRP A 25 -8.66 7.34 -1.92
CA TRP A 25 -9.41 8.59 -1.96
C TRP A 25 -8.62 9.71 -2.65
N LEU A 26 -7.32 9.83 -2.36
CA LEU A 26 -6.45 10.85 -2.95
C LEU A 26 -6.42 10.78 -4.48
N ILE A 27 -6.39 9.58 -5.06
CA ILE A 27 -6.38 9.42 -6.51
C ILE A 27 -7.74 9.78 -7.13
N LEU A 28 -8.85 9.47 -6.46
CA LEU A 28 -10.19 9.84 -6.93
C LEU A 28 -10.39 11.35 -6.89
N ASP A 29 -9.97 12.01 -5.81
CA ASP A 29 -10.11 13.45 -5.64
C ASP A 29 -9.36 14.23 -6.73
N ILE A 30 -8.12 13.84 -7.04
CA ILE A 30 -7.34 14.51 -8.09
C ILE A 30 -7.91 14.26 -9.50
N ILE A 31 -8.50 13.10 -9.76
CA ILE A 31 -9.17 12.80 -11.04
C ILE A 31 -10.40 13.71 -11.22
N ILE A 32 -11.22 13.85 -10.18
CA ILE A 32 -12.40 14.71 -10.20
C ILE A 32 -12.00 16.18 -10.36
N TYR A 33 -11.00 16.63 -9.60
CA TYR A 33 -10.46 17.98 -9.72
C TYR A 33 -9.95 18.27 -11.15
N PHE A 34 -9.23 17.31 -11.74
CA PHE A 34 -8.73 17.45 -13.10
C PHE A 34 -9.84 17.55 -14.14
N ASN A 35 -10.84 16.67 -14.06
CA ASN A 35 -11.94 16.63 -15.01
C ASN A 35 -12.85 17.86 -14.95
N ASN A 36 -12.93 18.55 -13.80
CA ASN A 36 -13.85 19.68 -13.62
C ASN A 36 -13.17 21.06 -13.61
N ILE A 37 -11.96 21.17 -13.05
CA ILE A 37 -11.32 22.46 -12.73
C ILE A 37 -9.94 22.57 -13.39
N GLY A 38 -9.17 21.49 -13.35
CA GLY A 38 -7.74 21.47 -13.71
C GLY A 38 -7.43 21.21 -15.18
N LYS A 39 -8.40 21.27 -16.10
CA LYS A 39 -8.14 21.06 -17.54
C LYS A 39 -7.13 22.10 -18.02
N SER A 40 -5.92 21.67 -18.38
CA SER A 40 -4.99 22.54 -19.09
C SER A 40 -5.56 22.82 -20.47
N LYS A 41 -5.51 24.07 -20.92
CA LYS A 41 -5.99 24.46 -22.26
C LYS A 41 -5.20 23.82 -23.40
N ASP A 42 -4.02 23.25 -23.10
CA ASP A 42 -2.99 22.96 -24.10
C ASP A 42 -2.73 21.47 -24.36
N LYS A 43 -3.36 20.53 -23.62
CA LYS A 43 -3.37 19.11 -23.99
C LYS A 43 -4.72 18.47 -23.77
N ASP A 44 -5.03 17.48 -24.60
CA ASP A 44 -6.24 16.69 -24.43
C ASP A 44 -6.27 16.04 -23.04
N PRO A 45 -7.38 16.17 -22.29
CA PRO A 45 -7.52 15.58 -20.95
C PRO A 45 -7.33 14.06 -20.94
N ASN A 46 -7.49 13.40 -22.11
CA ASN A 46 -7.31 11.97 -22.29
C ASN A 46 -5.83 11.51 -22.25
N GLU A 47 -4.84 12.39 -22.44
CA GLU A 47 -3.42 12.01 -22.37
C GLU A 47 -2.86 12.05 -20.93
N ALA A 48 -3.42 12.92 -20.08
CA ALA A 48 -2.94 13.14 -18.72
C ALA A 48 -3.24 11.95 -17.80
N ILE A 49 -4.47 11.40 -17.90
CA ILE A 49 -4.95 10.26 -17.11
C ILE A 49 -4.89 9.01 -17.99
N THR A 50 -3.98 8.10 -17.67
CA THR A 50 -3.86 6.80 -18.34
C THR A 50 -3.84 5.71 -17.29
N PHE A 51 -4.09 4.46 -17.69
CA PHE A 51 -3.99 3.30 -16.81
C PHE A 51 -2.68 3.24 -15.98
N ILE A 52 -1.58 3.74 -16.55
CA ILE A 52 -0.26 3.81 -15.90
C ILE A 52 -0.30 4.59 -14.57
N THR A 53 -1.20 5.56 -14.41
CA THR A 53 -1.28 6.33 -13.16
C THR A 53 -1.88 5.51 -12.01
N PHE A 54 -2.74 4.54 -12.31
CA PHE A 54 -3.30 3.66 -11.27
C PHE A 54 -2.34 2.53 -10.91
N LEU A 55 -1.39 2.22 -11.79
CA LEU A 55 -0.53 1.05 -11.69
C LEU A 55 0.26 0.98 -10.36
N PRO A 56 0.91 2.06 -9.88
CA PRO A 56 1.62 2.04 -8.60
C PRO A 56 0.70 1.71 -7.41
N GLY A 57 -0.51 2.27 -7.39
CA GLY A 57 -1.52 2.01 -6.35
C GLY A 57 -2.06 0.58 -6.39
N ILE A 58 -2.27 0.01 -7.58
CA ILE A 58 -2.68 -1.39 -7.78
C ILE A 58 -1.59 -2.33 -7.26
N ILE A 59 -0.33 -2.12 -7.67
CA ILE A 59 0.81 -2.93 -7.21
C ILE A 59 0.96 -2.81 -5.68
N GLY A 60 0.83 -1.60 -5.13
CA GLY A 60 0.85 -1.38 -3.68
C GLY A 60 -0.27 -2.13 -2.95
N THR A 61 -1.47 -2.20 -3.54
CA THR A 61 -2.61 -2.95 -2.98
C THR A 61 -2.36 -4.45 -3.00
N ILE A 62 -1.79 -4.99 -4.08
CA ILE A 62 -1.36 -6.40 -4.13
C ILE A 62 -0.31 -6.66 -3.04
N GLY A 63 0.67 -5.77 -2.90
CA GLY A 63 1.68 -5.84 -1.83
C GLY A 63 1.07 -5.84 -0.42
N PHE A 64 0.07 -4.97 -0.18
CA PHE A 64 -0.67 -4.92 1.08
C PHE A 64 -1.25 -6.28 1.46
N PHE A 65 -1.94 -6.94 0.53
CA PHE A 65 -2.50 -8.26 0.77
C PHE A 65 -1.42 -9.32 0.96
N LEU A 66 -0.40 -9.37 0.10
CA LEU A 66 0.68 -10.37 0.20
C LEU A 66 1.41 -10.29 1.54
N VAL A 67 1.76 -9.10 2.01
CA VAL A 67 2.47 -8.93 3.30
C VAL A 67 1.59 -9.34 4.48
N ASN A 68 0.28 -9.15 4.37
CA ASN A 68 -0.64 -9.32 5.49
C ASN A 68 -1.41 -10.64 5.51
N PHE A 69 -1.38 -11.39 4.41
CA PHE A 69 -2.03 -12.68 4.28
C PHE A 69 -1.41 -13.75 5.19
N LEU A 70 -0.07 -13.82 5.27
CA LEU A 70 0.60 -14.82 6.09
C LEU A 70 0.60 -14.40 7.57
N PRO A 71 0.13 -15.26 8.50
CA PRO A 71 0.14 -14.96 9.92
C PRO A 71 1.57 -14.83 10.43
N ARG A 72 1.80 -13.94 11.41
CA ARG A 72 3.16 -13.67 11.91
C ARG A 72 3.79 -14.90 12.59
N ASN A 73 2.96 -15.74 13.18
CA ASN A 73 3.38 -16.97 13.86
C ASN A 73 3.83 -18.06 12.89
N ALA A 74 3.48 -17.97 11.59
CA ALA A 74 3.92 -18.96 10.60
C ALA A 74 5.42 -18.90 10.30
N LEU A 75 6.12 -17.86 10.74
CA LEU A 75 7.58 -17.70 10.62
C LEU A 75 8.35 -18.23 11.84
N ASN A 76 7.65 -18.71 12.87
CA ASN A 76 8.31 -19.33 14.03
C ASN A 76 9.02 -20.61 13.59
N ILE A 77 10.23 -20.82 14.10
CA ILE A 77 11.02 -22.03 13.90
C ILE A 77 10.29 -23.16 14.65
N ASN A 78 9.69 -24.11 13.93
CA ASN A 78 9.32 -25.37 14.55
C ASN A 78 10.60 -26.21 14.66
N GLU A 79 11.01 -26.56 15.87
CA GLU A 79 12.23 -27.32 16.15
C GLU A 79 12.29 -28.65 15.38
N GLU A 80 11.13 -29.20 14.98
CA GLU A 80 11.03 -30.47 14.25
C GLU A 80 11.18 -30.37 12.73
N THR A 81 11.02 -29.18 12.13
CA THR A 81 10.99 -29.01 10.64
C THR A 81 11.78 -27.83 10.11
N GLY A 82 12.33 -26.98 10.99
CA GLY A 82 12.94 -25.71 10.62
C GLY A 82 11.92 -24.70 10.09
N ILE A 83 12.38 -23.50 9.72
CA ILE A 83 11.55 -22.60 8.92
C ILE A 83 11.46 -23.19 7.53
N SER A 84 10.25 -23.52 7.06
CA SER A 84 10.03 -23.89 5.66
C SER A 84 10.56 -22.74 4.78
N ALA A 85 11.64 -22.98 4.05
CA ALA A 85 12.32 -21.97 3.22
C ALA A 85 11.34 -21.21 2.30
N GLY A 86 10.24 -21.87 1.89
CA GLY A 86 9.17 -21.26 1.11
C GLY A 86 8.43 -20.13 1.83
N LYS A 87 8.23 -20.20 3.15
CA LYS A 87 7.57 -19.12 3.92
C LYS A 87 8.46 -17.88 4.04
N SER A 88 9.76 -18.09 4.24
CA SER A 88 10.75 -17.00 4.23
C SER A 88 10.85 -16.34 2.85
N LEU A 89 10.85 -17.14 1.78
CA LEU A 89 10.87 -16.61 0.42
C LEU A 89 9.59 -15.81 0.11
N TYR A 90 8.42 -16.32 0.53
CA TYR A 90 7.15 -15.62 0.35
C TYR A 90 7.14 -14.24 0.98
N ILE A 91 7.58 -14.10 2.24
CA ILE A 91 7.57 -12.80 2.92
C ILE A 91 8.57 -11.82 2.27
N ILE A 92 9.72 -12.31 1.78
CA ILE A 92 10.68 -11.50 1.02
C ILE A 92 10.02 -10.98 -0.26
N ILE A 93 9.37 -11.85 -1.04
CA ILE A 93 8.67 -11.46 -2.27
C ILE A 93 7.55 -10.46 -1.95
N ALA A 94 6.76 -10.69 -0.91
CA ALA A 94 5.68 -9.80 -0.51
C ALA A 94 6.16 -8.38 -0.19
N PHE A 95 7.25 -8.25 0.57
CA PHE A 95 7.88 -6.96 0.82
C PHE A 95 8.45 -6.35 -0.46
N ALA A 96 9.11 -7.14 -1.31
CA ALA A 96 9.67 -6.66 -2.58
C ALA A 96 8.58 -6.06 -3.48
N VAL A 97 7.42 -6.71 -3.61
CA VAL A 97 6.26 -6.20 -4.36
C VAL A 97 5.75 -4.88 -3.75
N THR A 98 5.70 -4.79 -2.43
CA THR A 98 5.25 -3.56 -1.74
C THR A 98 6.20 -2.38 -2.02
N PHE A 99 7.52 -2.61 -2.00
CA PHE A 99 8.51 -1.58 -2.37
C PHE A 99 8.45 -1.24 -3.86
N ALA A 100 8.25 -2.23 -4.74
CA ALA A 100 8.08 -2.00 -6.17
C ALA A 100 6.88 -1.08 -6.48
N GLY A 101 5.81 -1.14 -5.69
CA GLY A 101 4.67 -0.23 -5.80
C GLY A 101 5.04 1.24 -5.54
N ILE A 102 5.92 1.53 -4.59
CA ILE A 102 6.43 2.89 -4.35
C ILE A 102 7.41 3.31 -5.45
N ILE A 103 8.37 2.45 -5.77
CA ILE A 103 9.43 2.76 -6.74
C ILE A 103 8.84 3.04 -8.12
N SER A 104 7.85 2.24 -8.55
CA SER A 104 7.12 2.49 -9.79
C SER A 104 6.36 3.82 -9.76
N GLY A 105 5.84 4.23 -8.60
CA GLY A 105 5.24 5.55 -8.41
C GLY A 105 6.21 6.68 -8.72
N PHE A 106 7.40 6.66 -8.11
CA PHE A 106 8.43 7.66 -8.40
C PHE A 106 8.91 7.61 -9.85
N TRP A 107 9.05 6.41 -10.42
CA TRP A 107 9.41 6.26 -11.83
C TRP A 107 8.41 6.94 -12.76
N VAL A 108 7.10 6.70 -12.57
CA VAL A 108 6.04 7.30 -13.37
C VAL A 108 5.96 8.81 -13.16
N LEU A 109 6.15 9.29 -11.91
CA LEU A 109 6.27 10.72 -11.63
C LEU A 109 7.38 11.35 -12.48
N PHE A 110 8.57 10.75 -12.47
CA PHE A 110 9.69 11.32 -13.20
C PHE A 110 9.54 11.22 -14.72
N SER A 111 9.04 10.08 -15.21
CA SER A 111 8.93 9.81 -16.64
C SER A 111 7.80 10.55 -17.34
N LYS A 112 6.67 10.77 -16.67
CA LYS A 112 5.44 11.28 -17.31
C LYS A 112 5.00 12.65 -16.79
N TYR A 113 5.36 13.00 -15.56
CA TYR A 113 4.81 14.17 -14.87
C TYR A 113 5.86 15.26 -14.53
N THR A 114 7.15 15.02 -14.81
CA THR A 114 8.18 16.06 -14.67
C THR A 114 8.09 17.07 -15.82
N GLY A 115 8.08 18.37 -15.49
CA GLY A 115 8.16 19.45 -16.48
C GLY A 115 6.83 19.86 -17.12
N GLU A 116 5.70 19.26 -16.72
CA GLU A 116 4.36 19.61 -17.23
C GLU A 116 3.48 20.26 -16.15
N SER A 117 2.45 21.01 -16.57
CA SER A 117 1.36 21.52 -15.70
C SER A 117 0.66 20.41 -14.87
N TYR A 118 0.92 19.14 -15.17
CA TYR A 118 0.32 17.96 -14.53
C TYR A 118 1.18 17.34 -13.42
N CYS A 119 2.29 17.97 -13.01
CA CYS A 119 3.15 17.47 -11.92
C CYS A 119 2.36 17.15 -10.64
N LYS A 120 1.33 17.95 -10.32
CA LYS A 120 0.43 17.73 -9.17
C LYS A 120 -0.17 16.31 -9.18
N TYR A 121 -0.57 15.80 -10.34
CA TYR A 121 -1.18 14.48 -10.46
C TYR A 121 -0.20 13.34 -10.14
N GLY A 122 1.02 13.43 -10.67
CA GLY A 122 2.08 12.49 -10.32
C GLY A 122 2.40 12.49 -8.82
N VAL A 123 2.36 13.67 -8.16
CA VAL A 123 2.58 13.78 -6.72
C VAL A 123 1.46 13.08 -5.93
N PHE A 124 0.19 13.29 -6.29
CA PHE A 124 -0.93 12.59 -5.64
C PHE A 124 -0.89 11.07 -5.84
N MET A 125 -0.47 10.60 -7.02
CA MET A 125 -0.23 9.19 -7.28
C MET A 125 0.88 8.60 -6.38
N VAL A 126 2.01 9.31 -6.23
CA VAL A 126 3.07 8.87 -5.30
C VAL A 126 2.55 8.86 -3.86
N MET A 127 1.76 9.87 -3.48
CA MET A 127 1.17 9.96 -2.15
C MET A 127 0.18 8.81 -1.88
N GLN A 128 -0.60 8.40 -2.88
CA GLN A 128 -1.43 7.19 -2.82
C GLN A 128 -0.58 5.95 -2.51
N SER A 129 0.49 5.71 -3.28
CA SER A 129 1.38 4.55 -3.06
C SER A 129 2.02 4.59 -1.67
N LEU A 130 2.40 5.77 -1.19
CA LEU A 130 2.94 5.96 0.16
C LEU A 130 1.91 5.65 1.25
N CYS A 131 0.66 6.11 1.11
CA CYS A 131 -0.42 5.81 2.05
C CYS A 131 -0.71 4.32 2.12
N ILE A 132 -0.77 3.63 0.97
CA ILE A 132 -0.99 2.18 0.91
C ILE A 132 0.19 1.43 1.52
N PHE A 133 1.42 1.84 1.25
CA PHE A 133 2.61 1.28 1.89
C PHE A 133 2.56 1.44 3.41
N LEU A 134 2.32 2.65 3.92
CA LEU A 134 2.22 2.88 5.35
C LEU A 134 1.10 2.04 5.97
N SER A 135 -0.05 1.90 5.29
CA SER A 135 -1.12 0.99 5.71
C SER A 135 -0.64 -0.45 5.85
N THR A 136 0.16 -0.96 4.89
CA THR A 136 0.75 -2.31 4.95
C THR A 136 1.56 -2.51 6.22
N PHE A 137 2.42 -1.53 6.56
CA PHE A 137 3.29 -1.60 7.73
C PHE A 137 2.51 -1.46 9.04
N VAL A 138 1.55 -0.53 9.11
CA VAL A 138 0.68 -0.33 10.28
C VAL A 138 -0.14 -1.60 10.56
N PHE A 139 -0.72 -2.23 9.53
CA PHE A 139 -1.49 -3.46 9.71
C PHE A 139 -0.61 -4.67 10.06
N ARG A 140 0.56 -4.80 9.42
CA ARG A 140 1.50 -5.88 9.71
C ARG A 140 2.01 -5.81 11.13
N PHE A 141 2.44 -4.63 11.58
CA PHE A 141 3.03 -4.45 12.91
C PHE A 141 2.00 -4.28 14.04
N GLY A 142 0.77 -3.91 13.70
CA GLY A 142 -0.34 -3.76 14.64
C GLY A 142 -0.86 -5.06 15.28
N ARG A 143 -0.74 -6.22 14.61
CA ARG A 143 -1.39 -7.50 15.00
C ARG A 143 -0.54 -8.40 15.93
N PRO A 144 -0.67 -8.35 17.26
CA PRO A 144 0.25 -9.01 18.19
C PRO A 144 0.39 -10.52 17.96
N LEU A 145 1.58 -11.08 18.20
CA LEU A 145 1.90 -12.50 18.01
C LEU A 145 0.97 -13.46 18.79
N ALA A 146 0.48 -13.02 19.96
CA ALA A 146 -0.31 -13.86 20.87
C ALA A 146 -1.83 -13.89 20.60
N ALA A 147 -2.36 -13.14 19.62
CA ALA A 147 -3.81 -13.05 19.41
C ALA A 147 -4.44 -14.22 18.62
N GLU A 148 -3.63 -15.16 18.12
CA GLU A 148 -4.13 -16.32 17.35
C GLU A 148 -4.43 -17.56 18.20
N SER A 149 -4.09 -17.58 19.49
CA SER A 149 -4.34 -18.76 20.35
C SER A 149 -5.71 -18.78 21.02
N SER A 150 -6.59 -17.81 20.74
CA SER A 150 -7.92 -17.73 21.37
C SER A 150 -9.09 -17.89 20.39
N SER A 151 -8.83 -18.40 19.18
CA SER A 151 -9.88 -18.62 18.17
C SER A 151 -9.77 -19.99 17.49
N PHE A 152 -9.50 -21.02 18.29
CA PHE A 152 -9.79 -22.42 17.97
C PHE A 152 -10.51 -23.04 19.17
#